data_AF-R6P900-F1
#
_entry.id   AF-R6P900-F1
#
_cell.length_a   1.000
_cell.length_b   1.000
_cell.length_c   1.000
_cell.angle_alpha   90.00
_cell.angle_beta   90.00
_cell.angle_gamma   90.00
#
_symmetry.space_group_name_H-M   'P 1'
#
loop_
_entity.id
_entity.type
_entity.pdbx_description
1 polymer ?
#
loop_
_entity_poly.entity_id
_entity_poly.type
_entity_poly.pdbx_seq_one_letter_code
_entity_poly.pdbx_strand_id
1 'polypeptide(L)'
;MEVFWTGMQSFIKRGDICLTGTTSVIMFFIYGLVVFMEPLFKQLKGQSAIVRGMTYGLLIFAIEFFSGTGLKAVNACPWDYSSAVYNINGLVRLDYYPVWIFVGLVYERIYSFLKYNKRRLKNRP
;
A
#
# COMPACT_ATOMS: atom_id res chain seq x y z
N MET A 1 -8.03 -1.32 -3.96
CA MET A 1 -6.75 -1.63 -4.64
C MET A 1 -6.62 -3.12 -4.86
N GLU A 2 -6.68 -3.95 -3.83
CA GLU A 2 -6.50 -5.40 -3.96
C GLU A 2 -7.56 -6.09 -4.83
N VAL A 3 -8.86 -5.81 -4.65
CA VAL A 3 -9.93 -6.37 -5.51
C VAL A 3 -9.74 -6.01 -6.98
N PHE A 4 -9.30 -4.78 -7.26
CA PHE A 4 -9.02 -4.34 -8.63
C PHE A 4 -7.79 -5.08 -9.19
N TRP A 5 -6.75 -5.27 -8.38
CA TRP A 5 -5.54 -5.99 -8.78
C TRP A 5 -5.81 -7.48 -9.01
N THR A 6 -6.53 -8.15 -8.09
CA THR A 6 -6.88 -9.57 -8.22
C THR A 6 -7.89 -9.81 -9.34
N GLY A 7 -8.84 -8.90 -9.55
CA GLY A 7 -9.76 -8.91 -10.69
C GLY A 7 -9.07 -8.68 -12.04
N MET A 8 -8.11 -7.74 -12.11
CA MET A 8 -7.34 -7.56 -13.35
C MET A 8 -6.41 -8.74 -13.62
N GLN A 9 -5.84 -9.34 -12.58
CA GLN A 9 -5.02 -10.53 -12.71
C GLN A 9 -5.83 -11.78 -13.09
N SER A 10 -7.09 -11.91 -12.66
CA SER A 10 -7.99 -12.98 -13.10
C SER A 10 -8.38 -12.82 -14.56
N PHE A 11 -8.61 -11.59 -15.02
CA PHE A 11 -8.80 -11.32 -16.45
C PHE A 11 -7.55 -11.68 -17.27
N ILE A 12 -6.37 -11.18 -16.90
CA ILE A 12 -5.13 -11.37 -17.69
C ILE A 12 -4.70 -12.84 -17.70
N LYS A 13 -4.76 -13.54 -16.57
CA LYS A 13 -4.24 -14.92 -16.46
C LYS A 13 -5.27 -16.00 -16.77
N ARG A 14 -6.56 -15.74 -16.52
CA ARG A 14 -7.62 -16.77 -16.60
C ARG A 14 -8.70 -16.42 -17.62
N GLY A 15 -8.66 -15.24 -18.25
CA GLY A 15 -9.67 -14.79 -19.20
C GLY A 15 -11.04 -14.54 -18.56
N ASP A 16 -11.09 -14.35 -17.24
CA ASP A 16 -12.37 -14.13 -16.54
C ASP A 16 -12.90 -12.72 -16.83
N ILE A 17 -13.92 -12.65 -17.69
CA ILE A 17 -14.57 -11.41 -18.13
C ILE A 17 -15.38 -10.78 -16.98
N CYS A 18 -15.72 -11.57 -15.95
CA CYS A 18 -16.39 -11.06 -14.76
C CYS A 18 -15.42 -10.33 -13.80
N LEU A 19 -14.11 -10.33 -14.08
CA LEU A 19 -13.05 -9.72 -13.24
C LEU A 19 -13.20 -10.09 -11.76
N THR A 20 -13.42 -11.38 -11.47
CA THR A 20 -13.64 -11.83 -10.08
C THR A 20 -12.41 -11.51 -9.24
N GLY A 21 -12.59 -10.64 -8.25
CA GLY A 21 -11.55 -10.19 -7.34
C GLY A 21 -11.80 -10.68 -5.92
N THR A 22 -10.86 -11.43 -5.36
CA THR A 22 -10.87 -11.87 -3.96
C THR A 22 -9.96 -10.97 -3.14
N THR A 23 -10.37 -10.64 -1.90
CA THR A 23 -9.55 -9.89 -0.93
C THR A 23 -9.80 -10.44 0.46
N SER A 24 -8.79 -10.36 1.32
CA SER A 24 -8.95 -10.68 2.74
C SER A 24 -9.40 -9.46 3.53
N VAL A 25 -10.34 -9.64 4.47
CA VAL A 25 -10.77 -8.58 5.39
C VAL A 25 -9.59 -8.06 6.23
N ILE A 26 -8.56 -8.88 6.45
CA ILE A 26 -7.35 -8.49 7.15
C ILE A 26 -6.54 -7.45 6.35
N MET A 27 -6.52 -7.57 5.03
CA MET A 27 -5.86 -6.59 4.16
C MET A 27 -6.50 -5.21 4.23
N PHE A 28 -7.83 -5.15 4.46
CA PHE A 28 -8.52 -3.87 4.69
C PHE A 28 -7.95 -3.13 5.90
N PHE A 29 -7.70 -3.82 7.02
CA PHE A 29 -7.08 -3.21 8.20
C PHE A 29 -5.64 -2.77 7.94
N ILE A 30 -4.87 -3.56 7.20
CA ILE A 30 -3.48 -3.24 6.84
C ILE A 30 -3.43 -1.99 5.94
N TYR A 31 -4.32 -1.88 4.95
CA TYR A 31 -4.44 -0.65 4.16
C TYR A 31 -4.94 0.53 4.98
N GLY A 32 -5.76 0.30 6.01
CA GLY A 32 -6.16 1.31 6.98
C GLY A 32 -4.98 1.92 7.74
N LEU A 33 -3.87 1.19 7.92
CA LEU A 33 -2.67 1.69 8.57
C LEU A 33 -2.02 2.85 7.79
N VAL A 34 -2.37 3.06 6.52
CA VAL A 34 -1.95 4.23 5.74
C VAL A 34 -2.35 5.55 6.41
N VAL A 35 -3.39 5.57 7.26
CA VAL A 35 -3.76 6.76 8.05
C VAL A 35 -2.61 7.21 8.96
N PHE A 36 -1.81 6.27 9.48
CA PHE A 36 -0.64 6.60 10.30
C PHE A 36 0.50 7.25 9.49
N MET A 37 0.43 7.27 8.15
CA MET A 37 1.38 7.99 7.30
C MET A 37 1.11 9.50 7.25
N GLU A 38 -0.08 9.97 7.67
CA GLU A 38 -0.42 11.40 7.67
C GLU A 38 0.59 12.30 8.41
N PRO A 39 1.02 12.01 9.66
CA PRO A 39 2.03 12.82 10.34
C PRO A 39 3.37 12.84 9.61
N LEU A 40 3.78 11.73 9.01
CA LEU A 40 5.00 11.64 8.20
C LEU A 40 4.94 12.56 6.97
N PHE A 41 3.80 12.61 6.27
CA PHE A 41 3.62 13.53 5.14
C PHE A 41 3.79 15.01 5.55
N LYS A 42 3.45 15.37 6.79
CA LYS A 42 3.65 16.73 7.31
C LYS A 42 5.13 16.99 7.67
N GLN A 43 5.80 16.02 8.29
CA GLN A 43 7.19 16.15 8.73
C GLN A 43 8.19 16.16 7.56
N LEU A 44 7.93 15.36 6.53
CA LEU A 44 8.79 15.29 5.34
C LEU A 44 8.51 16.40 4.32
N LYS A 45 7.60 17.33 4.65
CA LYS A 45 7.23 18.44 3.77
C LYS A 45 8.40 19.43 3.66
N GLY A 46 9.15 19.34 2.56
CA GLY A 46 10.34 20.15 2.30
C GLY A 46 11.56 19.33 1.88
N GLN A 47 11.50 18.00 2.04
CA GLN A 47 12.52 17.08 1.57
C GLN A 47 12.35 16.74 0.08
N SER A 48 13.42 16.23 -0.53
CA SER A 48 13.38 15.78 -1.93
C SER A 48 12.37 14.64 -2.13
N ALA A 49 11.81 14.54 -3.34
CA ALA A 49 10.85 13.49 -3.67
C ALA A 49 11.41 12.07 -3.47
N ILE A 50 12.73 11.91 -3.65
CA ILE A 50 13.43 10.64 -3.46
C ILE A 50 13.41 10.23 -1.99
N VAL A 51 13.82 11.13 -1.08
CA VAL A 51 13.84 10.84 0.37
C VAL A 51 12.44 10.49 0.87
N ARG A 52 11.45 11.30 0.49
CA ARG A 52 10.03 11.04 0.79
C ARG A 52 9.58 9.66 0.31
N GLY A 53 9.80 9.38 -0.96
CA GLY A 53 9.44 8.12 -1.59
C GLY A 53 10.07 6.91 -0.89
N MET A 54 11.37 6.97 -0.59
CA MET A 54 12.09 5.91 0.14
C MET A 54 11.53 5.71 1.55
N THR A 55 11.27 6.79 2.29
CA THR A 55 10.68 6.69 3.63
C THR A 55 9.30 6.04 3.60
N TYR A 56 8.45 6.41 2.64
CA TYR A 56 7.13 5.78 2.49
C TYR A 56 7.22 4.32 2.08
N GLY A 57 8.08 4.00 1.11
CA GLY A 57 8.32 2.63 0.70
C GLY A 57 8.80 1.76 1.87
N LEU A 58 9.74 2.26 2.68
CA LEU A 58 10.27 1.56 3.84
C LEU A 58 9.21 1.34 4.92
N LEU A 59 8.35 2.34 5.17
CA LEU A 59 7.27 2.20 6.13
C LEU A 59 6.20 1.20 5.67
N ILE A 60 5.80 1.25 4.40
CA ILE A 60 4.84 0.28 3.84
C ILE A 60 5.42 -1.12 3.93
N PHE A 61 6.71 -1.28 3.59
CA PHE A 61 7.42 -2.55 3.69
C PHE A 61 7.48 -3.07 5.13
N ALA A 62 7.74 -2.19 6.11
CA ALA A 62 7.73 -2.55 7.52
C ALA A 62 6.33 -2.99 7.98
N ILE A 63 5.28 -2.25 7.62
CA ILE A 63 3.90 -2.60 7.94
C ILE A 63 3.54 -3.97 7.36
N GLU A 64 3.87 -4.21 6.09
CA GLU A 64 3.63 -5.49 5.41
C GLU A 64 4.39 -6.64 6.10
N PHE A 65 5.65 -6.41 6.48
CA PHE A 65 6.47 -7.40 7.17
C PHE A 65 5.94 -7.75 8.57
N PHE A 66 5.67 -6.74 9.41
CA PHE A 66 5.18 -6.97 10.77
C PHE A 66 3.78 -7.59 10.78
N SER A 67 2.89 -7.08 9.91
CA SER A 67 1.53 -7.62 9.78
C SER A 67 1.57 -9.05 9.25
N GLY A 68 2.37 -9.31 8.21
CA GLY A 68 2.60 -10.64 7.66
C GLY A 68 3.15 -11.62 8.70
N THR A 69 4.11 -11.18 9.53
CA THR A 69 4.71 -12.01 10.58
C THR A 69 3.68 -12.36 11.66
N GLY A 70 2.91 -11.39 12.14
CA GLY A 70 1.85 -11.62 13.13
C GLY A 70 0.76 -12.55 12.58
N LEU A 71 0.37 -12.39 11.32
CA LEU A 71 -0.63 -13.24 10.67
C LEU A 71 -0.14 -14.65 10.38
N LYS A 72 1.15 -14.81 10.04
CA LYS A 72 1.78 -16.11 9.87
C LYS A 72 1.82 -16.89 11.19
N ALA A 73 2.04 -16.20 12.32
CA ALA A 73 2.03 -16.82 13.64
C ALA A 73 0.66 -17.43 14.03
N VAL A 74 -0.44 -16.88 13.50
CA VAL A 74 -1.80 -17.39 13.72
C VAL A 74 -2.35 -18.20 12.54
N ASN A 75 -1.50 -18.58 11.58
CA ASN A 75 -1.89 -19.28 10.33
C ASN A 75 -3.01 -18.59 9.53
N ALA A 76 -3.14 -17.26 9.65
CA ALA A 76 -4.15 -16.45 8.97
C ALA A 76 -3.53 -15.51 7.91
N CYS A 77 -2.29 -15.79 7.48
CA CYS A 77 -1.60 -14.97 6.48
C CYS A 77 -2.33 -15.08 5.13
N PRO A 78 -2.93 -13.99 4.62
CA PRO A 78 -3.73 -14.05 3.41
C PRO A 78 -2.91 -14.05 2.12
N TRP A 79 -1.60 -13.83 2.20
CA TRP A 79 -0.69 -13.86 1.07
C TRP A 79 0.54 -14.73 1.38
N ASP A 80 1.00 -15.45 0.37
CA ASP A 80 2.21 -16.26 0.45
C ASP A 80 3.08 -15.97 -0.78
N TYR A 81 4.20 -15.29 -0.55
CA TYR A 81 5.20 -14.98 -1.57
C TYR A 81 6.40 -15.94 -1.54
N SER A 82 6.30 -17.08 -0.84
CA SER A 82 7.42 -18.05 -0.71
C SER A 82 7.90 -18.57 -2.07
N SER A 83 7.07 -18.51 -3.11
CA SER A 83 7.41 -18.89 -4.49
C SER A 83 8.14 -17.81 -5.30
N ALA A 84 8.26 -16.58 -4.80
CA ALA A 84 8.92 -15.49 -5.52
C ALA A 84 10.43 -15.43 -5.19
N VAL A 85 11.28 -15.22 -6.20
CA VAL A 85 12.76 -15.29 -6.03
C VAL A 85 13.30 -14.26 -5.04
N TYR A 86 12.78 -13.03 -5.06
CA TYR A 86 13.23 -11.94 -4.18
C TYR A 86 12.28 -11.71 -2.99
N ASN A 87 11.72 -12.78 -2.45
CA ASN A 87 10.91 -12.71 -1.25
C ASN A 87 11.79 -12.67 0.01
N ILE A 88 11.34 -11.95 1.03
CA ILE A 88 11.84 -12.05 2.40
C ILE A 88 10.81 -12.83 3.19
N ASN A 89 11.19 -14.03 3.62
CA ASN A 89 10.43 -14.89 4.54
C ASN A 89 9.03 -15.31 4.05
N GLY A 90 8.79 -15.22 2.73
CA GLY A 90 7.51 -15.42 2.07
C GLY A 90 6.50 -14.29 2.30
N LEU A 91 6.89 -13.21 2.98
CA LEU A 91 5.97 -12.18 3.47
C LEU A 91 6.03 -10.88 2.68
N VAL A 92 7.21 -10.50 2.19
CA VAL A 92 7.39 -9.24 1.47
C VAL A 92 8.32 -9.46 0.29
N ARG A 93 8.11 -8.73 -0.80
CA ARG A 93 8.93 -8.84 -2.02
C ARG A 93 9.77 -7.59 -2.24
N LEU A 94 11.09 -7.74 -2.30
CA LEU A 94 12.00 -6.63 -2.55
C LEU A 94 11.78 -6.01 -3.93
N ASP A 95 11.40 -6.80 -4.93
CA ASP A 95 11.10 -6.31 -6.29
C ASP A 95 9.97 -5.27 -6.32
N TYR A 96 9.07 -5.31 -5.33
CA TYR A 96 7.93 -4.41 -5.24
C TYR A 96 8.28 -3.11 -4.52
N TYR A 97 9.48 -3.00 -3.95
CA TYR A 97 9.92 -1.80 -3.25
C TYR A 97 9.83 -0.52 -4.12
N PRO A 98 10.25 -0.51 -5.41
CA PRO A 98 10.05 0.64 -6.28
C PRO A 98 8.57 0.99 -6.51
N VAL A 99 7.70 -0.03 -6.56
CA VAL A 99 6.25 0.17 -6.68
C VAL A 99 5.70 0.84 -5.43
N TRP A 100 6.16 0.43 -4.24
CA TRP A 100 5.76 1.04 -2.97
C TRP A 100 6.23 2.48 -2.82
N ILE A 101 7.43 2.81 -3.31
CA ILE A 101 7.91 4.19 -3.41
C ILE A 101 6.93 5.03 -4.24
N PHE A 102 6.57 4.54 -5.44
CA PHE A 102 5.66 5.24 -6.33
C PHE A 102 4.27 5.42 -5.70
N VAL A 103 3.72 4.36 -5.11
CA VAL A 103 2.44 4.37 -4.41
C VAL A 103 2.46 5.39 -3.26
N GLY A 104 3.52 5.43 -2.46
CA GLY A 104 3.69 6.41 -1.38
C GLY A 104 3.63 7.86 -1.88
N LEU A 105 4.29 8.17 -3.00
CA LEU A 105 4.25 9.50 -3.61
C LEU A 105 2.86 9.87 -4.17
N VAL A 106 2.16 8.89 -4.75
CA VAL A 106 0.78 9.07 -5.21
C VAL A 106 -0.14 9.37 -4.01
N TYR A 107 -0.01 8.62 -2.91
CA TYR A 107 -0.78 8.87 -1.68
C TYR A 107 -0.54 10.27 -1.13
N GLU A 108 0.71 10.73 -1.09
CA GLU A 108 0.99 12.09 -0.62
C GLU A 108 0.37 13.16 -1.53
N ARG A 109 0.35 12.93 -2.85
CA ARG A 109 -0.27 13.86 -3.80
C ARG A 109 -1.79 13.91 -3.61
N ILE A 110 -2.43 12.77 -3.41
CA ILE A 110 -3.85 12.67 -3.07
C ILE A 110 -4.14 13.37 -1.75
N TYR A 111 -3.33 13.12 -0.71
CA TYR A 111 -3.47 13.77 0.59
C TYR A 111 -3.36 15.29 0.49
N SER A 112 -2.39 15.78 -0.28
CA SER A 112 -2.21 17.21 -0.54
C SER A 112 -3.41 17.82 -1.27
N PHE A 113 -3.95 17.12 -2.26
CA PHE A 113 -5.15 17.52 -2.99
C PHE A 113 -6.38 17.59 -2.09
N LEU A 114 -6.63 16.55 -1.27
CA LEU A 114 -7.73 16.51 -0.32
C LEU A 114 -7.64 17.64 0.72
N LYS A 115 -6.43 17.92 1.23
CA LYS A 115 -6.17 19.00 2.18
C LYS A 115 -6.40 20.38 1.55
N TYR A 116 -5.96 20.58 0.31
CA TYR A 116 -6.23 21.80 -0.46
C TYR A 116 -7.75 22.02 -0.61
N ASN A 117 -8.49 20.98 -1.03
CA ASN A 117 -9.93 21.09 -1.22
C ASN A 117 -10.69 21.34 0.10
N LYS A 118 -10.28 20.68 1.20
CA LYS A 118 -10.85 20.92 2.53
C LYS A 118 -10.65 22.36 3.01
N ARG A 119 -9.48 22.94 2.76
CA ARG A 119 -9.22 24.38 3.05
C ARG A 119 -10.09 25.29 2.17
N ARG A 120 -10.22 24.97 0.88
CA ARG A 120 -11.05 25.73 -0.05
C ARG A 120 -12.52 25.72 0.37
N LEU A 121 -13.06 24.58 0.82
CA LEU A 121 -14.45 24.46 1.30
C LEU A 121 -14.66 25.22 2.61
N LYS A 122 -13.69 25.17 3.54
CA LYS A 122 -13.76 25.93 4.81
C LYS A 122 -13.71 27.45 4.61
N ASN A 123 -13.09 27.91 3.52
CA ASN A 123 -12.94 29.32 3.19
C ASN A 123 -13.97 29.81 2.15
N ARG A 124 -15.04 29.04 1.86
CA ARG A 124 -16.16 29.57 1.08
C ARG A 124 -16.95 30.55 1.96
N PRO A 125 -17.29 31.75 1.44
CA PRO A 125 -18.08 32.75 2.16
C PRO A 125 -19.50 32.25 2.46
#